data_AF-E2A4J3-F1
#
_entry.id   AF-E2A4J3-F1
#
_cell.length_a   1.000
_cell.length_b   1.000
_cell.length_c   1.000
_cell.angle_alpha   90.00
_cell.angle_beta   90.00
_cell.angle_gamma   90.00
#
_symmetry.space_group_name_H-M   'P 1'
#
loop_
_entity.id
_entity.type
_entity.pdbx_description
1 polymer ?
#
loop_
_entity_poly.entity_id
_entity_poly.type
_entity_poly.pdbx_seq_one_letter_code
_entity_poly.pdbx_strand_id
1 'polypeptide(L)' 'MISMKVILAVLIRTFMFKVEKSVQIDKIKLNMNLTLCSNEPIHVIMKKR' A
#
# COMPACT_ATOMS: atom_id res chain seq x y z
N MET A 1 -10.57 -8.65 11.86
CA MET A 1 -9.10 -8.82 11.80
C MET A 1 -8.62 -9.98 10.92
N ILE A 2 -9.40 -11.06 10.74
CA ILE A 2 -9.02 -12.19 9.87
C ILE A 2 -8.94 -11.77 8.40
N SER A 3 -9.92 -11.02 7.89
CA SER A 3 -10.02 -10.65 6.47
C SER A 3 -8.77 -9.96 5.93
N MET A 4 -8.29 -8.91 6.61
CA MET A 4 -7.10 -8.16 6.20
C MET A 4 -5.83 -9.04 6.22
N LYS A 5 -5.69 -9.93 7.22
CA LYS A 5 -4.57 -10.86 7.29
C LYS A 5 -4.58 -11.86 6.14
N VAL A 6 -5.75 -12.41 5.80
CA VAL A 6 -5.90 -13.35 4.68
C VAL A 6 -5.58 -12.67 3.35
N ILE A 7 -6.13 -11.48 3.12
CA ILE A 7 -5.87 -10.70 1.90
C ILE A 7 -4.38 -10.40 1.76
N LEU A 8 -3.73 -9.94 2.83
CA LEU A 8 -2.30 -9.61 2.81
C LEU A 8 -1.43 -10.86 2.56
N ALA A 9 -1.78 -12.00 3.16
CA ALA A 9 -1.06 -13.25 2.97
C ALA A 9 -1.14 -13.75 1.52
N VAL A 10 -2.33 -13.68 0.90
CA VAL A 10 -2.53 -14.05 -0.51
C VAL A 10 -1.77 -13.11 -1.44
N LEU A 11 -1.83 -11.81 -1.17
CA LEU A 11 -1.15 -10.77 -1.95
C LEU A 11 0.36 -10.94 -1.95
N ILE A 12 0.99 -11.04 -0.76
CA ILE A 12 2.46 -11.20 -0.62
C ILE A 12 2.95 -12.54 -1.19
N ARG A 13 2.12 -13.59 -1.15
CA ARG A 13 2.45 -14.89 -1.74
C ARG A 13 2.46 -14.83 -3.28
N THR A 14 1.53 -14.09 -3.88
CA THR A 14 1.27 -14.12 -5.32
C THR A 14 2.03 -13.05 -6.10
N PHE A 15 2.27 -11.89 -5.48
CA PHE A 15 2.83 -10.73 -6.16
C PHE A 15 4.08 -10.20 -5.46
N MET A 16 5.04 -9.76 -6.27
CA MET A 16 6.09 -8.84 -5.83
C MET A 16 5.58 -7.41 -5.99
N PHE A 17 5.52 -6.70 -4.87
CA PHE A 17 5.19 -5.28 -4.81
C PHE A 17 6.44 -4.44 -5.00
N LYS A 18 6.41 -3.51 -5.95
CA LYS A 18 7.43 -2.47 -6.12
C LYS A 18 6.74 -1.10 -6.11
N VAL A 19 7.43 -0.10 -5.60
CA VAL A 19 7.00 1.30 -5.67
C VAL A 19 7.96 2.02 -6.61
N GLU A 20 7.46 2.91 -7.47
CA GLU A 20 8.30 3.61 -8.47
C GLU A 20 9.46 4.39 -7.84
N LYS A 21 9.22 4.96 -6.66
CA LYS A 21 10.23 5.64 -5.85
C LYS A 21 10.22 5.03 -4.46
N SER A 22 11.38 4.98 -3.81
CA SER A 22 11.43 4.68 -2.37
C SER A 22 10.80 5.84 -1.63
N VAL A 23 9.53 5.68 -1.25
CA VAL A 23 8.78 6.68 -0.48
C VAL A 23 8.86 6.27 0.98
N GLN A 24 9.48 7.13 1.79
CA GLN A 24 9.44 6.96 3.24
C GLN A 24 8.04 7.33 3.74
N ILE A 25 7.52 6.59 4.70
CA ILE A 25 6.13 6.70 5.16
C ILE A 25 5.84 8.10 5.73
N ASP A 26 6.81 8.69 6.42
CA ASP A 26 6.80 10.05 6.97
C ASP A 26 6.72 11.15 5.91
N LYS A 27 7.09 10.86 4.66
CA LYS A 27 7.01 11.81 3.55
C LYS A 27 5.69 11.75 2.80
N ILE A 28 4.81 10.80 3.12
CA ILE A 28 3.49 10.70 2.51
C ILE A 28 2.63 11.86 3.04
N LYS A 29 2.14 12.72 2.13
CA LYS A 29 1.20 13.79 2.51
C LYS A 29 -0.15 13.17 2.87
N LEU A 30 -0.44 13.14 4.16
CA LEU A 30 -1.71 12.66 4.68
C LEU A 30 -2.64 13.84 4.95
N ASN A 31 -3.94 13.63 4.77
CA ASN A 31 -4.99 14.56 5.11
C ASN A 31 -6.00 13.88 6.02
N MET A 32 -6.49 14.66 6.97
CA MET A 32 -7.42 14.23 7.99
C MET A 32 -8.77 14.85 7.70
N ASN A 33 -9.52 14.20 6.79
CA ASN A 33 -10.86 14.63 6.41
C ASN A 33 -11.88 13.91 7.34
N LEU A 34 -12.50 12.83 6.89
CA LEU A 34 -13.28 11.91 7.75
C LEU A 34 -12.41 10.77 8.34
N THR A 35 -11.38 10.38 7.60
CA THR A 35 -10.39 9.38 7.99
C THR A 35 -9.00 9.84 7.53
N LEU A 36 -7.95 9.27 8.13
CA LEU A 36 -6.58 9.53 7.72
C LEU A 36 -6.34 8.92 6.33
N CYS A 37 -6.17 9.76 5.31
CA CYS A 37 -6.01 9.32 3.93
C CYS A 37 -4.83 10.03 3.26
N SER A 38 -4.23 9.37 2.27
CA SER A 38 -3.21 10.02 1.44
C SER A 38 -3.86 11.06 0.53
N ASN A 39 -3.25 12.25 0.44
CA ASN A 39 -3.66 13.29 -0.50
C ASN A 39 -3.39 12.90 -1.95
N GLU A 40 -2.31 12.15 -2.18
CA GLU A 40 -1.88 11.70 -3.50
C GLU A 40 -2.03 10.17 -3.60
N PRO A 41 -2.41 9.64 -4.76
CA PRO A 41 -2.53 8.20 -4.95
C PRO A 41 -1.17 7.51 -4.82
N ILE A 42 -1.13 6.36 -4.13
CA ILE A 42 0.09 5.55 -3.99
C ILE A 42 0.17 4.61 -5.19
N HIS A 43 1.08 4.89 -6.11
CA HIS A 43 1.32 4.04 -7.28
C HIS A 43 2.15 2.81 -6.88
N VAL A 44 1.53 1.63 -6.97
CA VAL A 44 2.18 0.35 -6.67
C VAL A 44 2.24 -0.49 -7.93
N ILE A 45 3.45 -0.92 -8.30
CA ILE A 45 3.69 -1.86 -9.38
C ILE A 45 3.58 -3.27 -8.80
N MET A 46 2.62 -4.05 -9.30
CA MET A 46 2.47 -5.46 -8.95
C MET A 46 2.98 -6.32 -10.09
N LYS A 47 3.96 -7.18 -9.80
CA LYS A 47 4.42 -8.22 -10.73
C LYS A 47 4.11 -9.58 -10.13
N LYS A 48 3.58 -10.51 -10.93
CA LYS A 48 3.39 -11.90 -10.48
C LYS A 48 4.76 -12.49 -10.15
N ARG A 49 4.87 -13.17 -9.00
CA ARG A 49 6.07 -13.90 -8.61
C ARG A 49 6.18 -15.20 -9.40
#